data_AF-A0A8S9ZVL1-F1
#
_entry.id   AF-A0A8S9ZVL1-F1
#
_cell.length_a   1.000
_cell.length_b   1.000
_cell.length_c   1.000
_cell.angle_alpha   90.00
_cell.angle_beta   90.00
_cell.angle_gamma   90.00
#
_symmetry.space_group_name_H-M   'P 1'
#
loop_
_entity.id
_entity.type
_entity.pdbx_description
1 polymer ?
#
loop_
_entity_poly.entity_id
_entity_poly.type
_entity_poly.pdbx_seq_one_letter_code
_entity_poly.pdbx_strand_id
1 'polypeptide(L)'
;KCKEGEEYKLCSSKCEPTCLNQNPICNLICLPPKCQCKQGYVRNNNVCILKEKCLKPVCNINCGIFYICKIINGKAKCVPPYN
;
A
#
# COMPACT_ATOMS: atom_id res chain seq x y z
N LYS A 1 -6.27 12.86 19.93
CA LYS A 1 -5.36 11.72 20.23
C LYS A 1 -5.44 10.74 19.06
N CYS A 2 -4.31 10.24 18.53
CA CYS A 2 -4.29 9.30 17.40
C CYS A 2 -4.58 7.85 17.84
N LYS A 3 -4.92 6.98 16.89
CA LYS A 3 -5.17 5.55 17.15
C LYS A 3 -3.86 4.77 17.29
N GLU A 4 -3.96 3.51 17.70
CA GLU A 4 -2.81 2.61 17.73
C GLU A 4 -2.18 2.48 16.33
N GLY A 5 -0.85 2.55 16.27
CA GLY A 5 -0.11 2.51 15.01
C GLY A 5 -0.07 3.83 14.22
N GLU A 6 -0.72 4.88 14.72
CA GLU A 6 -0.69 6.22 14.15
C GLU A 6 0.18 7.19 14.98
N GLU A 7 0.74 8.19 14.31
CA GLU A 7 1.41 9.35 14.89
C GLU A 7 0.78 10.63 14.33
N TYR A 8 0.77 11.69 15.14
CA TYR A 8 0.29 12.99 14.68
C TYR A 8 1.38 13.68 13.86
N LYS A 9 1.09 13.97 12.59
CA LYS A 9 2.01 14.68 11.70
C LYS A 9 1.53 16.09 11.46
N LEU A 10 2.41 17.07 11.68
CA LEU A 10 2.17 18.47 11.33
C LEU A 10 2.15 18.68 9.81
N CYS A 11 3.10 18.05 9.10
CA CYS A 11 3.13 17.96 7.65
C CYS A 11 2.71 16.54 7.27
N SER A 12 1.43 16.34 6.92
CA SER A 12 0.94 15.01 6.55
C SER A 12 1.20 14.73 5.06
N SER A 13 1.41 13.47 4.70
CA SER A 13 1.59 13.05 3.29
C SER A 13 0.27 12.61 2.67
N LYS A 14 0.07 12.90 1.38
CA LYS A 14 -1.06 12.34 0.61
C LYS A 14 -0.88 10.84 0.36
N CYS A 15 0.36 10.36 0.26
CA CYS A 15 0.68 8.99 -0.12
C CYS A 15 1.07 8.16 1.11
N GLU A 16 0.11 7.99 2.02
CA GLU A 16 0.28 7.05 3.11
C GLU A 16 0.46 5.63 2.55
N PRO A 17 1.46 4.85 3.01
CA PRO A 17 1.69 3.51 2.50
C PRO A 17 0.52 2.59 2.85
N THR A 18 0.23 1.64 1.97
CA THR A 18 -0.87 0.67 2.12
C THR A 18 -0.35 -0.76 1.94
N CYS A 19 -1.14 -1.78 2.30
CA CYS A 19 -0.74 -3.17 2.00
C CYS A 19 -0.54 -3.44 0.50
N LEU A 20 -1.24 -2.70 -0.36
CA LEU A 20 -1.12 -2.82 -1.82
C LEU A 20 0.11 -2.08 -2.37
N ASN A 21 0.48 -0.97 -1.73
CA ASN A 21 1.65 -0.18 -2.09
C ASN A 21 2.36 0.30 -0.83
N GLN A 22 3.34 -0.49 -0.37
CA GLN A 22 4.07 -0.22 0.87
C GLN A 22 5.11 0.89 0.69
N ASN A 23 5.54 1.16 -0.54
CA ASN A 23 6.55 2.17 -0.88
C ASN A 23 6.00 3.10 -1.97
N PRO A 24 4.96 3.91 -1.69
CA PRO A 24 4.41 4.81 -2.67
C PRO A 24 5.41 5.91 -3.03
N ILE A 25 5.57 6.16 -4.33
CA ILE A 25 6.26 7.37 -4.80
C ILE A 25 5.36 8.56 -4.44
N CYS A 26 5.89 9.48 -3.64
CA CYS A 26 5.17 10.68 -3.23
C CYS A 26 6.03 11.92 -3.45
N ASN A 27 5.39 13.03 -3.79
CA ASN A 27 6.03 14.32 -3.75
C ASN A 27 6.14 14.81 -2.29
N LEU A 28 6.98 15.82 -2.06
CA LEU A 28 7.24 16.37 -0.73
C LEU A 28 6.19 17.43 -0.31
N ILE A 29 4.97 17.38 -0.86
CA ILE A 29 3.91 18.35 -0.53
C ILE A 29 3.35 18.03 0.85
N CYS A 30 3.37 19.04 1.74
CA CYS A 30 2.71 18.98 3.03
C CYS A 30 1.20 19.19 2.90
N LEU A 31 0.44 18.24 3.41
CA LEU A 31 -0.99 18.40 3.68
C LEU A 31 -1.22 18.87 5.12
N PRO A 32 -2.44 19.35 5.44
CA PRO A 32 -2.79 19.77 6.79
C PRO A 32 -2.49 18.71 7.86
N PRO A 33 -2.27 19.13 9.12
CA PRO A 33 -1.95 18.20 10.20
C PRO A 33 -3.04 17.13 10.40
N LYS A 34 -2.64 15.87 10.52
CA LYS A 34 -3.54 14.75 10.85
C LYS A 34 -2.78 13.56 11.44
N CYS A 35 -3.52 12.61 12.00
CA CYS A 35 -2.98 11.30 12.36
C CYS A 35 -2.68 10.49 11.10
N GLN A 36 -1.47 9.94 11.01
CA GLN A 36 -1.03 9.04 9.95
C GLN A 36 -0.29 7.84 10.52
N CYS A 37 -0.23 6.74 9.77
CA CYS A 37 0.54 5.56 10.12
C CYS A 37 1.99 5.95 10.39
N LYS A 38 2.49 5.50 11.54
CA LYS A 38 3.89 5.68 11.92
C LYS A 38 4.81 4.87 11.01
N GLN A 39 6.10 5.20 11.02
CA GLN A 39 7.08 4.46 10.23
C GLN A 39 7.03 2.94 10.49
N GLY A 40 7.08 2.15 9.41
CA GLY A 40 6.95 0.68 9.47
C GLY A 40 5.50 0.16 9.49
N TYR A 41 4.52 1.06 9.55
CA TYR A 41 3.10 0.73 9.49
C TYR A 41 2.52 1.16 8.15
N VAL A 42 1.49 0.46 7.71
CA VAL A 42 0.74 0.75 6.50
C VAL A 42 -0.74 0.81 6.80
N ARG A 43 -1.46 1.67 6.07
CA ARG A 43 -2.90 1.81 6.16
C ARG A 43 -3.56 0.61 5.47
N ASN A 44 -4.33 -0.15 6.25
CA ASN A 44 -5.22 -1.18 5.74
C ASN A 44 -6.64 -0.82 6.16
N ASN A 45 -7.47 -0.42 5.19
CA ASN A 45 -8.77 0.20 5.45
C ASN A 45 -8.63 1.42 6.40
N ASN A 46 -9.15 1.32 7.62
CA ASN A 46 -9.16 2.40 8.59
C ASN A 46 -8.18 2.21 9.76
N VAL A 47 -7.31 1.19 9.68
CA VAL A 47 -6.34 0.86 10.74
C VAL A 47 -4.91 0.84 10.19
N CYS A 48 -3.96 1.27 11.02
CA CYS A 48 -2.54 1.17 10.72
C CYS A 48 -2.02 -0.15 11.29
N ILE A 49 -1.52 -1.02 10.43
CA ILE A 49 -0.94 -2.31 10.83
C ILE A 49 0.53 -2.36 10.44
N LEU A 50 1.32 -3.24 11.07
CA LEU A 50 2.69 -3.50 10.66
C LEU A 50 2.70 -3.94 9.19
N LYS A 51 3.64 -3.40 8.40
CA LYS A 51 3.82 -3.77 6.97
C LYS A 51 3.90 -5.29 6.74
N GLU A 52 4.44 -6.02 7.71
CA GLU A 52 4.64 -7.47 7.69
C GLU A 52 3.34 -8.26 7.88
N LYS A 53 2.31 -7.64 8.48
CA LYS A 53 0.98 -8.24 8.64
C LYS A 53 0.13 -8.17 7.37
N CYS A 54 0.63 -7.54 6.31
CA CYS A 54 -0.05 -7.58 5.02
C CYS A 54 0.01 -8.98 4.43
N LEU A 55 -1.15 -9.49 4.01
CA LEU A 55 -1.21 -10.71 3.21
C LEU A 55 -0.39 -10.49 1.94
N LYS A 56 0.58 -11.38 1.69
CA LYS A 56 1.35 -11.36 0.44
C LYS A 56 0.38 -11.69 -0.69
N PRO A 57 0.21 -10.81 -1.68
CA PRO A 57 -0.66 -11.10 -2.81
C PRO A 57 -0.11 -12.31 -3.57
N VAL A 58 -0.93 -13.33 -3.72
CA VAL A 58 -0.61 -14.54 -4.47
C VAL A 58 -1.24 -14.42 -5.85
N CYS A 59 -0.50 -14.84 -6.87
CA CYS A 59 -1.02 -14.92 -8.23
C CYS A 59 -1.91 -16.17 -8.38
N ASN A 60 -3.14 -16.07 -7.88
CA ASN A 60 -4.14 -17.14 -7.94
C ASN A 60 -5.35 -16.74 -8.78
N ILE A 61 -5.09 -16.25 -10.00
CA ILE A 61 -6.14 -15.97 -10.99
C ILE A 61 -5.80 -16.73 -12.27
N ASN A 62 -6.84 -17.27 -12.93
CA ASN A 62 -6.68 -17.93 -14.22
C ASN A 62 -6.57 -16.86 -15.31
N CYS A 63 -5.34 -16.63 -15.77
CA CYS A 63 -5.06 -15.81 -16.93
C CYS A 63 -5.02 -16.75 -18.14
N GLY A 64 -5.91 -16.53 -19.11
CA GLY A 64 -5.99 -17.37 -20.32
C GLY A 64 -4.64 -17.49 -21.06
N ILE A 65 -4.58 -18.38 -22.05
CA ILE A 65 -3.33 -18.89 -22.65
C ILE A 65 -2.27 -17.83 -22.99
N PHE A 66 -2.66 -16.61 -23.41
CA PHE A 66 -1.72 -15.54 -23.82
C PHE A 66 -1.31 -14.57 -22.70
N TYR A 67 -1.78 -14.78 -21.47
CA TYR A 67 -1.53 -13.88 -20.36
C TYR A 67 -0.90 -14.63 -19.20
N ILE A 68 0.08 -13.99 -18.57
CA ILE A 68 0.67 -14.47 -17.31
C ILE A 68 0.14 -13.65 -16.14
N CYS A 69 0.00 -14.30 -14.99
CA CYS A 69 -0.34 -13.60 -13.78
C CYS A 69 0.92 -12.91 -13.21
N LYS A 70 0.89 -11.59 -13.05
CA LYS A 70 1.89 -10.80 -12.31
C LYS A 70 1.24 -10.02 -11.17
N ILE A 71 1.98 -9.79 -10.09
CA ILE A 71 1.57 -8.85 -9.04
C ILE A 71 2.01 -7.44 -9.42
N ILE A 72 1.06 -6.55 -9.67
CA ILE A 72 1.31 -5.14 -10.01
C ILE A 72 0.58 -4.27 -8.99
N ASN A 73 1.34 -3.46 -8.24
CA ASN A 73 0.83 -2.64 -7.13
C ASN A 73 0.02 -3.46 -6.11
N GLY A 74 0.57 -4.60 -5.72
CA GLY A 74 -0.01 -5.49 -4.72
C GLY A 74 -1.29 -6.23 -5.15
N LYS A 75 -1.66 -6.16 -6.42
CA LYS A 75 -2.82 -6.88 -6.99
C LYS A 75 -2.37 -7.86 -8.06
N ALA A 76 -2.96 -9.05 -8.08
CA ALA A 76 -2.81 -9.98 -9.19
C ALA A 76 -3.45 -9.40 -10.45
N LYS A 77 -2.69 -9.34 -11.55
CA LYS A 77 -3.15 -8.87 -12.86
C LYS A 77 -2.67 -9.84 -13.93
N CYS A 78 -3.52 -10.08 -14.92
CA CYS A 78 -3.13 -10.77 -16.15
C CYS A 78 -2.43 -9.77 -17.07
N VAL A 79 -1.19 -10.07 -17.46
CA VAL A 79 -0.40 -9.23 -18.37
C VAL A 79 0.20 -10.05 -19.50
N PRO A 80 0.44 -9.46 -20.68
CA PRO A 80 1.18 -10.13 -21.74
C PRO A 80 2.57 -10.54 -21.25
N PRO A 81 3.10 -11.71 -21.65
CA PRO A 81 4.42 -12.18 -21.21
C PRO A 81 5.59 -11.30 -21.66
N TYR A 82 5.39 -10.44 -22.67
CA TYR A 82 6.43 -9.62 -23.30
C TYR A 82 6.53 -8.18 -22.75
N ASN A 83 5.83 -7.85 -21.67
CA ASN A 83 5.90 -6.55 -20.98
C ASN A 83 6.57 -6.64 -19.59
#